data_AF-A0AAV7WCG8-F1
#
_entry.id   AF-A0AAV7WCG8-F1
#
_cell.length_a   1.000
_cell.length_b   1.000
_cell.length_c   1.000
_cell.angle_alpha   90.00
_cell.angle_beta   90.00
_cell.angle_gamma   90.00
#
_symmetry.space_group_name_H-M   'P 1'
#
loop_
_entity.id
_entity.type
_entity.pdbx_description
1 polymer ?
#
loop_
_entity_poly.entity_id
_entity_poly.type
_entity_poly.pdbx_seq_one_letter_code
_entity_poly.pdbx_strand_id
1 'polypeptide(L)'
;MPLAENGLLQRELNTEENSILLYGSTPAQIKEETEYVKKIRTTLEKIRNQIFKDIGGASTNHKLDSKSPTQTFQNGFESDTDNGFSSRYYRIIEKLKDKELQLLEVNRENEDLQIKLDATREAGAQALRNASRKLYENYHRRAEELRKKHDEQKNIIQASAKEQEQRFKESIDSLNHVADRVQEKHIKITDMENLIKRMEEEKKILVERRLSIENQLQTKMSTSENINGWDALRLEHCTLQEQIYHLQNVMMAQHQLLRNVIQEIEDLNNELQKQDETIDLLQEKIQTLETQNKDLKQNVANWSSNQKLKMSKGVSANESSFEIMSPYMMLLSLRKKKS
;
A
#
# COMPACT_ATOMS: atom_id res chain seq x y z
N MET A 1 31.91 -27.11 30.99
CA MET A 1 32.91 -26.05 30.77
C MET A 1 34.14 -26.69 30.14
N PRO A 2 34.83 -26.05 29.18
CA PRO A 2 34.31 -25.38 27.98
C PRO A 2 35.22 -25.58 26.74
N LEU A 3 34.94 -24.81 25.66
CA LEU A 3 35.74 -24.49 24.46
C LEU A 3 35.51 -25.44 23.26
N ALA A 4 35.18 -24.99 22.05
CA ALA A 4 35.05 -23.66 21.45
C ALA A 4 34.14 -23.81 20.21
N GLU A 5 33.15 -22.95 19.99
CA GLU A 5 33.28 -21.71 19.22
C GLU A 5 33.74 -21.96 17.77
N ASN A 6 32.79 -21.93 16.84
CA ASN A 6 32.82 -21.12 15.61
C ASN A 6 31.77 -21.59 14.60
N GLY A 7 30.89 -20.67 14.19
CA GLY A 7 30.05 -20.86 13.01
C GLY A 7 28.63 -20.36 13.19
N LEU A 8 28.45 -19.03 13.30
CA LEU A 8 27.20 -18.35 12.97
C LEU A 8 27.50 -16.86 12.78
N LEU A 9 28.12 -16.56 11.64
CA LEU A 9 28.00 -15.25 11.02
C LEU A 9 26.71 -15.25 10.18
N GLN A 10 26.05 -14.10 10.20
CA GLN A 10 25.02 -13.65 9.26
C GLN A 10 23.63 -14.28 9.41
N ARG A 11 22.90 -13.82 10.42
CA ARG A 11 21.46 -13.57 10.29
C ARG A 11 21.21 -12.08 10.48
N GLU A 12 21.10 -11.41 9.33
CA GLU A 12 20.06 -10.43 9.04
C GLU A 12 19.82 -9.37 10.13
N LEU A 13 20.73 -8.39 10.15
CA LEU A 13 20.32 -7.00 10.28
C LEU A 13 19.22 -6.75 9.26
N ASN A 14 17.96 -6.64 9.70
CA ASN A 14 16.86 -5.88 9.07
C ASN A 14 15.50 -6.17 9.73
N THR A 15 15.38 -6.07 11.06
CA THR A 15 14.03 -6.07 11.66
C THR A 15 13.90 -5.31 12.99
N GLU A 16 14.58 -4.18 13.16
CA GLU A 16 14.35 -3.32 14.34
C GLU A 16 14.16 -1.82 14.05
N GLU A 17 13.91 -1.42 12.80
CA GLU A 17 13.40 -0.05 12.54
C GLU A 17 11.90 0.11 12.88
N ASN A 18 11.18 -0.97 13.16
CA ASN A 18 9.74 -0.93 13.46
C ASN A 18 9.39 -0.91 14.96
N SER A 19 10.37 -0.76 15.85
CA SER A 19 10.15 -0.62 17.31
C SER A 19 10.55 0.75 17.86
N ILE A 20 10.94 1.70 17.01
CA ILE A 20 11.14 3.13 17.37
C ILE A 20 9.96 3.93 16.78
N LEU A 21 8.75 3.67 17.25
CA LEU A 21 7.64 4.61 17.08
C LEU A 21 6.81 4.74 18.37
N LEU A 22 7.51 4.58 19.50
CA LEU A 22 6.96 4.74 20.83
C LEU A 22 7.20 6.18 21.30
N TYR A 23 6.16 7.00 21.20
CA TYR A 23 5.99 8.27 21.94
C TYR A 23 6.90 9.46 21.56
N GLY A 24 7.04 9.75 20.27
CA GLY A 24 7.52 11.06 19.80
C GLY A 24 6.40 11.84 19.11
N SER A 25 5.95 12.96 19.68
CA SER A 25 5.12 13.90 18.91
C SER A 25 5.90 14.37 17.68
N THR A 26 5.27 14.31 16.51
CA THR A 26 5.91 14.69 15.24
C THR A 26 6.49 16.11 15.35
N PRO A 27 7.67 16.44 14.77
CA PRO A 27 8.24 17.80 14.84
C PRO A 27 7.28 18.91 14.38
N ALA A 28 6.40 18.61 13.43
CA ALA A 28 5.34 19.51 12.98
C ALA A 28 4.30 19.79 14.07
N GLN A 29 3.95 18.78 14.86
CA GLN A 29 2.96 18.83 15.94
C GLN A 29 3.51 19.61 17.15
N ILE A 30 4.79 19.41 17.49
CA ILE A 30 5.49 20.23 18.50
C ILE A 30 5.55 21.70 18.08
N LYS A 31 5.82 21.97 16.79
CA LYS A 31 5.82 23.34 16.25
C LYS A 31 4.44 24.00 16.34
N GLU A 32 3.38 23.27 16.03
CA GLU A 32 2.01 23.76 16.13
C GLU A 32 1.60 24.02 17.59
N GLU A 33 1.90 23.09 18.51
CA GLU A 33 1.63 23.24 19.94
C GLU A 33 2.40 24.42 20.54
N THR A 34 3.66 24.62 20.16
CA THR A 34 4.45 25.78 20.63
C THR A 34 3.91 27.11 20.13
N GLU A 35 3.44 27.20 18.88
CA GLU A 35 2.78 28.40 18.36
C GLU A 35 1.42 28.66 19.06
N TYR A 36 0.66 27.60 19.34
CA TYR A 36 -0.58 27.70 20.11
C TYR A 36 -0.34 28.22 21.54
N VAL A 37 0.68 27.70 22.24
CA VAL A 37 1.07 28.16 23.58
C VAL A 37 1.52 29.63 23.56
N LYS A 38 2.27 30.07 22.54
CA LYS A 38 2.63 31.49 22.36
C LYS A 38 1.37 32.36 22.22
N LYS A 39 0.39 31.92 21.43
CA LYS A 39 -0.87 32.64 21.23
C LYS A 39 -1.66 32.76 22.52
N ILE A 40 -1.75 31.70 23.32
CA ILE A 40 -2.36 31.76 24.67
C ILE A 40 -1.62 32.76 25.55
N ARG A 41 -0.28 32.68 25.63
CA ARG A 41 0.53 33.60 26.45
C ARG A 41 0.29 35.06 26.05
N THR A 42 0.27 35.37 24.76
CA THR A 42 -0.02 36.75 24.30
C THR A 42 -1.43 37.21 24.65
N THR A 43 -2.40 36.30 24.70
CA THR A 43 -3.79 36.62 25.05
C THR A 43 -3.94 36.85 26.55
N LEU A 44 -3.32 36.02 27.38
CA LEU A 44 -3.25 36.20 28.82
C LEU A 44 -2.52 37.50 29.21
N GLU A 45 -1.45 37.84 28.48
CA GLU A 45 -0.71 39.09 28.67
C GLU A 45 -1.57 40.33 28.35
N LYS A 46 -2.40 40.26 27.31
CA LYS A 46 -3.37 41.32 26.99
C LYS A 46 -4.44 41.46 28.07
N ILE A 47 -4.98 40.34 28.57
CA ILE A 47 -5.96 40.34 29.66
C ILE A 47 -5.35 40.94 30.94
N ARG A 48 -4.11 40.54 31.28
CA ARG A 48 -3.37 41.11 32.41
C ARG A 48 -3.22 42.62 32.24
N ASN A 49 -2.77 43.08 31.08
CA ASN A 49 -2.57 44.51 30.82
C ASN A 49 -3.88 45.30 30.80
N GLN A 50 -5.03 44.69 30.48
CA GLN A 50 -6.35 45.30 30.60
C GLN A 50 -6.76 45.46 32.07
N ILE A 51 -6.64 44.39 32.86
CA ILE A 51 -7.00 44.38 34.29
C ILE A 51 -6.14 45.37 35.09
N PHE A 52 -4.84 45.44 34.81
CA PHE A 52 -3.93 46.34 35.54
C PHE A 52 -3.86 47.77 34.98
N LYS A 53 -4.39 48.04 33.77
CA LYS A 53 -4.59 49.42 33.29
C LYS A 53 -5.85 50.06 33.87
N ASP A 54 -6.92 49.28 34.08
CA ASP A 54 -8.20 49.81 34.59
C ASP A 54 -8.18 50.07 36.12
N ILE A 55 -7.18 49.56 36.85
CA ILE A 55 -7.02 49.80 38.30
C ILE A 55 -6.20 51.07 38.59
N GLY A 56 -5.43 51.59 37.62
CA GLY A 56 -4.47 52.68 37.83
C GLY A 56 -4.91 54.09 37.44
N GLY A 57 -6.13 54.29 36.92
CA GLY A 57 -6.45 55.57 36.27
C GLY A 57 -7.93 55.87 36.04
N ALA A 58 -8.76 55.79 37.08
CA ALA A 58 -10.16 56.23 37.03
C ALA A 58 -10.48 57.25 38.13
N SER A 59 -9.70 58.33 38.18
CA SER A 59 -10.13 59.59 38.79
C SER A 59 -9.88 60.68 37.77
N THR A 60 -10.91 61.06 37.02
CA THR A 60 -11.26 62.45 36.73
C THR A 60 -12.36 62.50 35.66
N ASN A 61 -13.42 63.22 36.04
CA ASN A 61 -14.36 63.92 35.17
C ASN A 61 -15.47 63.12 34.47
N HIS A 62 -16.67 63.16 35.04
CA HIS A 62 -17.84 63.45 34.23
C HIS A 62 -18.77 64.47 34.91
N LYS A 63 -18.85 65.61 34.25
CA LYS A 63 -19.58 66.84 34.56
C LYS A 63 -21.05 66.62 34.19
N LEU A 64 -21.96 66.82 35.15
CA LEU A 64 -23.40 66.85 34.91
C LEU A 64 -23.79 68.23 34.39
N ASP A 65 -24.06 68.33 33.08
CA ASP A 65 -24.72 69.50 32.49
C ASP A 65 -26.25 69.27 32.56
N SER A 66 -26.89 69.85 33.57
CA SER A 66 -28.35 70.04 33.61
C SER A 66 -28.69 71.39 32.97
N LYS A 67 -29.06 71.37 31.68
CA LYS A 67 -29.73 72.50 31.03
C LYS A 67 -31.24 72.22 30.97
N SER A 68 -31.98 73.05 31.69
CA SER A 68 -33.41 73.29 31.52
C SER A 68 -33.73 73.78 30.11
N PRO A 69 -35.01 73.69 29.71
CA PRO A 69 -35.66 74.89 29.22
C PRO A 69 -36.96 75.16 29.97
N THR A 70 -36.99 76.35 30.56
CA THR A 70 -38.15 77.05 31.10
C THR A 70 -39.19 77.26 29.99
N GLN A 71 -40.45 76.84 30.20
CA GLN A 71 -41.58 77.32 29.42
C GLN A 71 -42.62 77.93 30.37
N THR A 72 -42.69 79.25 30.27
CA THR A 72 -43.66 80.16 30.85
C THR A 72 -45.08 79.72 30.47
N PHE A 73 -45.92 79.46 31.47
CA PHE A 73 -47.38 79.58 31.31
C PHE A 73 -47.86 80.70 32.24
N GLN A 74 -48.05 81.87 31.66
CA GLN A 74 -49.02 82.83 32.17
C GLN A 74 -50.40 82.19 31.98
N ASN A 75 -51.14 82.02 33.07
CA ASN A 75 -52.57 81.79 33.03
C ASN A 75 -53.23 82.93 33.80
N GLY A 76 -53.63 83.97 33.09
CA GLY A 76 -54.81 84.72 33.47
C GLY A 76 -56.02 83.85 33.16
N PHE A 77 -56.83 83.56 34.17
CA PHE A 77 -58.19 83.09 33.96
C PHE A 77 -59.11 84.11 34.63
N GLU A 78 -59.59 85.03 33.79
CA GLU A 78 -60.91 85.60 33.94
C GLU A 78 -61.95 84.48 33.89
N SER A 79 -63.00 84.69 34.67
CA SER A 79 -64.20 83.88 34.80
C SER A 79 -64.88 83.62 33.46
N ASP A 80 -65.17 82.35 33.15
CA ASP A 80 -66.49 81.91 32.67
C ASP A 80 -66.56 80.37 32.63
N THR A 81 -67.53 79.84 33.37
CA THR A 81 -67.63 78.46 33.81
C THR A 81 -68.38 77.56 32.83
N ASP A 82 -67.80 76.37 32.61
CA ASP A 82 -68.47 75.06 32.55
C ASP A 82 -68.66 74.29 31.22
N ASN A 83 -68.00 74.67 30.11
CA ASN A 83 -67.97 73.81 28.89
C ASN A 83 -66.55 73.44 28.38
N GLY A 84 -65.50 74.14 28.83
CA GLY A 84 -64.11 73.89 28.39
C GLY A 84 -63.33 72.83 29.19
N PHE A 85 -63.80 72.49 30.39
CA PHE A 85 -63.14 71.51 31.26
C PHE A 85 -63.52 70.07 30.92
N SER A 86 -64.82 69.81 30.69
CA SER A 86 -65.32 68.51 30.26
C SER A 86 -64.70 68.09 28.92
N SER A 87 -64.69 68.97 27.92
CA SER A 87 -64.09 68.70 26.60
C SER A 87 -62.57 68.44 26.66
N ARG A 88 -61.83 69.16 27.52
CA ARG A 88 -60.39 68.89 27.74
C ARG A 88 -60.13 67.55 28.40
N TYR A 89 -60.95 67.17 29.39
CA TYR A 89 -60.86 65.88 30.06
C TYR A 89 -61.12 64.71 29.11
N TYR A 90 -62.20 64.76 28.32
CA TYR A 90 -62.51 63.74 27.31
C TYR A 90 -61.39 63.57 26.28
N ARG A 91 -60.80 64.67 25.79
CA ARG A 91 -59.66 64.63 24.86
C ARG A 91 -58.39 64.01 25.46
N ILE A 92 -58.17 64.16 26.77
CA ILE A 92 -57.03 63.53 27.47
C ILE A 92 -57.27 62.03 27.61
N ILE A 93 -58.49 61.62 27.97
CA ILE A 93 -58.87 60.21 28.10
C ILE A 93 -58.80 59.48 26.76
N GLU A 94 -59.24 60.11 25.67
CA GLU A 94 -59.14 59.53 24.32
C GLU A 94 -57.68 59.36 23.89
N LYS A 95 -56.83 60.39 24.08
CA LYS A 95 -55.38 60.26 23.86
C LYS A 95 -54.74 59.20 24.74
N LEU A 96 -55.20 59.02 25.98
CA LEU A 96 -54.70 57.97 26.87
C LEU A 96 -55.06 56.58 26.33
N LYS A 97 -56.30 56.38 25.86
CA LYS A 97 -56.73 55.13 25.23
C LYS A 97 -55.95 54.83 23.94
N ASP A 98 -55.72 55.84 23.10
CA ASP A 98 -54.89 55.68 21.89
C ASP A 98 -53.45 55.28 22.26
N LYS A 99 -52.91 55.87 23.34
CA LYS A 99 -51.59 55.51 23.84
C LYS A 99 -51.54 54.10 24.43
N GLU A 100 -52.59 53.67 25.10
CA GLU A 100 -52.74 52.30 25.61
C GLU A 100 -52.82 51.27 24.48
N LEU A 101 -53.57 51.57 23.41
CA LEU A 101 -53.60 50.74 22.20
C LEU A 101 -52.23 50.67 21.50
N GLN A 102 -51.51 51.80 21.41
CA GLN A 102 -50.15 51.82 20.88
C GLN A 102 -49.18 50.98 21.74
N LEU A 103 -49.30 51.04 23.07
CA LEU A 103 -48.48 50.22 23.97
C LEU A 103 -48.77 48.72 23.81
N LEU A 104 -50.04 48.34 23.62
CA LEU A 104 -50.42 46.94 23.37
C LEU A 104 -49.81 46.42 22.05
N GLU A 105 -49.85 47.22 20.99
CA GLU A 105 -49.25 46.82 19.70
C GLU A 105 -47.72 46.69 19.81
N VAL A 106 -47.05 47.65 20.45
CA VAL A 106 -45.60 47.60 20.69
C VAL A 106 -45.23 46.39 21.57
N ASN A 107 -46.04 46.05 22.56
CA ASN A 107 -45.81 44.85 23.39
C ASN A 107 -45.95 43.57 22.57
N ARG A 108 -46.95 43.49 21.69
CA ARG A 108 -47.11 42.35 20.78
C ARG A 108 -45.93 42.22 19.80
N GLU A 109 -45.48 43.33 19.22
CA GLU A 109 -44.30 43.36 18.36
C GLU A 109 -43.04 42.91 19.11
N ASN A 110 -42.87 43.34 20.37
CA ASN A 110 -41.75 42.89 21.21
C ASN A 110 -41.79 41.39 21.50
N GLU A 111 -42.97 40.82 21.78
CA GLU A 111 -43.15 39.37 21.94
C GLU A 111 -42.78 38.61 20.65
N ASP A 112 -43.24 39.07 19.50
CA ASP A 112 -42.89 38.49 18.20
C ASP A 112 -41.39 38.57 17.90
N LEU A 113 -40.75 39.70 18.23
CA LEU A 113 -39.31 39.88 18.08
C LEU A 113 -38.53 38.94 19.01
N GLN A 114 -39.00 38.73 20.23
CA GLN A 114 -38.39 37.78 21.17
C GLN A 114 -38.44 36.35 20.62
N ILE A 115 -39.58 35.92 20.08
CA ILE A 115 -39.72 34.59 19.44
C ILE A 115 -38.78 34.45 18.23
N LYS A 116 -38.69 35.48 17.38
CA LYS A 116 -37.76 35.48 16.22
C LYS A 116 -36.30 35.42 16.66
N LEU A 117 -35.95 36.16 17.71
CA LEU A 117 -34.61 36.15 18.27
C LEU A 117 -34.24 34.75 18.79
N ASP A 118 -35.13 34.11 19.54
CA ASP A 118 -34.89 32.78 20.09
C ASP A 118 -34.87 31.71 18.98
N ALA A 119 -35.72 31.83 17.96
CA ALA A 119 -35.69 30.95 16.79
C ALA A 119 -34.37 31.08 15.99
N THR A 120 -33.87 32.29 15.77
CA THR A 120 -32.59 32.51 15.07
C THR A 120 -31.40 32.01 15.90
N ARG A 121 -31.45 32.18 17.23
CA ARG A 121 -30.43 31.62 18.14
C ARG A 121 -30.41 30.09 18.12
N GLU A 122 -31.57 29.44 18.22
CA GLU A 122 -31.63 27.97 18.20
C GLU A 122 -31.27 27.41 16.81
N ALA A 123 -31.70 28.05 15.72
CA ALA A 123 -31.28 27.67 14.37
C ALA A 123 -29.75 27.77 14.21
N GLY A 124 -29.13 28.83 14.74
CA GLY A 124 -27.67 29.00 14.76
C GLY A 124 -26.96 27.92 15.57
N ALA A 125 -27.44 27.63 16.79
CA ALA A 125 -26.90 26.57 17.64
C ALA A 125 -27.02 25.19 16.97
N GLN A 126 -28.16 24.90 16.35
CA GLN A 126 -28.41 23.65 15.65
C GLN A 126 -27.54 23.52 14.38
N ALA A 127 -27.33 24.60 13.63
CA ALA A 127 -26.42 24.61 12.50
C ALA A 127 -24.98 24.27 12.93
N LEU A 128 -24.51 24.84 14.05
CA LEU A 128 -23.20 24.52 14.61
C LEU A 128 -23.12 23.05 15.07
N ARG A 129 -24.10 22.54 15.81
CA ARG A 129 -24.15 21.12 16.22
C ARG A 129 -24.12 20.19 15.01
N ASN A 130 -24.87 20.51 13.96
CA ASN A 130 -24.91 19.72 12.72
C ASN A 130 -23.58 19.79 11.95
N ALA A 131 -22.95 20.96 11.87
CA ALA A 131 -21.64 21.13 11.25
C ALA A 131 -20.57 20.33 12.00
N SER A 132 -20.54 20.41 13.34
CA SER A 132 -19.64 19.61 14.18
C SER A 132 -19.87 18.11 14.00
N ARG A 133 -21.13 17.64 14.05
CA ARG A 133 -21.44 16.22 13.86
C ARG A 133 -20.96 15.71 12.51
N LYS A 134 -21.28 16.43 11.42
CA LYS A 134 -20.82 16.06 10.06
C LYS A 134 -19.30 16.02 9.96
N LEU A 135 -18.61 16.95 10.61
CA LEU A 135 -17.15 16.98 10.63
C LEU A 135 -16.60 15.74 11.34
N TYR A 136 -17.12 15.40 12.52
CA TYR A 136 -16.71 14.19 13.26
C TYR A 136 -17.01 12.91 12.47
N GLU A 137 -18.21 12.78 11.90
CA GLU A 137 -18.59 11.64 11.07
C GLU A 137 -17.66 11.48 9.86
N ASN A 138 -17.28 12.59 9.21
CA ASN A 138 -16.36 12.55 8.08
C ASN A 138 -14.95 12.09 8.49
N TYR A 139 -14.41 12.67 9.58
CA TYR A 139 -13.11 12.26 10.11
C TYR A 139 -13.11 10.79 10.54
N HIS A 140 -14.14 10.36 11.26
CA HIS A 140 -14.28 8.97 11.70
C HIS A 140 -14.36 8.02 10.51
N ARG A 141 -15.21 8.33 9.52
CA ARG A 141 -15.33 7.53 8.29
C ARG A 141 -13.99 7.42 7.56
N ARG A 142 -13.28 8.54 7.39
CA ARG A 142 -11.97 8.55 6.72
C ARG A 142 -10.93 7.75 7.48
N ALA A 143 -10.94 7.81 8.82
CA ALA A 143 -10.04 7.03 9.66
C ALA A 143 -10.34 5.52 9.54
N GLU A 144 -11.61 5.13 9.54
CA GLU A 144 -12.01 3.72 9.36
C GLU A 144 -11.69 3.19 7.96
N GLU A 145 -11.91 3.98 6.91
CA GLU A 145 -11.54 3.61 5.55
C GLU A 145 -10.03 3.40 5.41
N LEU A 146 -9.23 4.28 6.02
CA LEU A 146 -7.77 4.15 6.03
C LEU A 146 -7.33 2.90 6.81
N ARG A 147 -7.93 2.65 7.98
CA ARG A 147 -7.69 1.44 8.78
C ARG A 147 -7.99 0.18 7.96
N LYS A 148 -9.17 0.11 7.34
CA LYS A 148 -9.57 -1.03 6.49
C LYS A 148 -8.62 -1.24 5.31
N LYS A 149 -8.17 -0.18 4.65
CA LYS A 149 -7.19 -0.28 3.55
C LYS A 149 -5.85 -0.83 4.03
N HIS A 150 -5.36 -0.38 5.19
CA HIS A 150 -4.13 -0.90 5.78
C HIS A 150 -4.27 -2.36 6.19
N ASP A 151 -5.40 -2.74 6.82
CA ASP A 151 -5.68 -4.12 7.19
C ASP A 151 -5.74 -5.02 5.95
N GLU A 152 -6.37 -4.56 4.88
CA GLU A 152 -6.43 -5.29 3.60
C GLU A 152 -5.04 -5.45 2.97
N GLN A 153 -4.24 -4.38 2.92
CA GLN A 153 -2.87 -4.44 2.43
C GLN A 153 -2.01 -5.41 3.25
N LYS A 154 -2.16 -5.38 4.59
CA LYS A 154 -1.49 -6.32 5.49
C LYS A 154 -1.89 -7.76 5.20
N ASN A 155 -3.18 -8.02 4.99
CA ASN A 155 -3.69 -9.35 4.67
C ASN A 155 -3.17 -9.84 3.31
N ILE A 156 -3.14 -8.99 2.28
CA ILE A 156 -2.59 -9.31 0.96
C ILE A 156 -1.10 -9.66 1.06
N ILE A 157 -0.32 -8.83 1.76
CA ILE A 157 1.11 -9.08 1.95
C ILE A 157 1.33 -10.38 2.72
N GLN A 158 0.56 -10.63 3.79
CA GLN A 158 0.66 -11.85 4.57
C GLN A 158 0.27 -13.10 3.77
N ALA A 159 -0.78 -13.02 2.95
CA ALA A 159 -1.20 -14.11 2.08
C ALA A 159 -0.14 -14.41 1.01
N SER A 160 0.40 -13.37 0.36
CA SER A 160 1.48 -13.52 -0.61
C SER A 160 2.75 -14.08 0.02
N ALA A 161 3.12 -13.66 1.23
CA ALA A 161 4.29 -14.19 1.94
C ALA A 161 4.14 -15.70 2.22
N LYS A 162 2.97 -16.12 2.72
CA LYS A 162 2.66 -17.54 2.95
C LYS A 162 2.66 -18.37 1.66
N GLU A 163 2.14 -17.81 0.56
CA GLU A 163 2.18 -18.50 -0.74
C GLU A 163 3.62 -18.71 -1.22
N GLN A 164 4.47 -17.69 -1.11
CA GLN A 164 5.88 -17.82 -1.48
C GLN A 164 6.61 -18.83 -0.59
N GLU A 165 6.36 -18.82 0.72
CA GLU A 165 6.91 -19.81 1.65
C GLU A 165 6.52 -21.24 1.27
N GLN A 166 5.25 -21.46 0.91
CA GLN A 166 4.77 -22.76 0.46
C GLN A 166 5.42 -23.20 -0.86
N ARG A 167 5.57 -22.28 -1.83
CA ARG A 167 6.28 -22.55 -3.10
C ARG A 167 7.75 -22.93 -2.85
N PHE A 168 8.42 -22.23 -1.94
CA PHE A 168 9.80 -22.58 -1.58
C PHE A 168 9.89 -23.96 -0.94
N LYS A 169 8.95 -24.29 -0.05
CA LYS A 169 8.89 -25.61 0.58
C LYS A 169 8.72 -26.71 -0.47
N GLU A 170 7.77 -26.56 -1.40
CA GLU A 170 7.56 -27.51 -2.50
C GLU A 170 8.80 -27.63 -3.40
N SER A 171 9.47 -26.51 -3.70
CA SER A 171 10.72 -26.51 -4.46
C SER A 171 11.84 -27.25 -3.71
N ILE A 172 11.96 -27.06 -2.39
CA ILE A 172 12.95 -27.77 -1.57
C ILE A 172 12.65 -29.27 -1.55
N ASP A 173 11.38 -29.67 -1.39
CA ASP A 173 10.98 -31.08 -1.41
C ASP A 173 11.28 -31.72 -2.78
N SER A 174 11.03 -31.01 -3.88
CA SER A 174 11.40 -31.48 -5.23
C SER A 174 12.92 -31.64 -5.40
N LEU A 175 13.71 -30.70 -4.84
CA LEU A 175 15.17 -30.76 -4.89
C LEU A 175 15.70 -31.94 -4.07
N ASN A 176 15.12 -32.20 -2.89
CA ASN A 176 15.47 -33.35 -2.07
C ASN A 176 15.19 -34.66 -2.81
N HIS A 177 14.04 -34.79 -3.49
CA HIS A 177 13.76 -35.96 -4.32
C HIS A 177 14.77 -36.15 -5.46
N VAL A 178 15.21 -35.07 -6.10
CA VAL A 178 16.26 -35.14 -7.12
C VAL A 178 17.61 -35.54 -6.49
N ALA A 179 17.94 -34.99 -5.32
CA ALA A 179 19.16 -35.34 -4.59
C ALA A 179 19.19 -36.82 -4.20
N ASP A 180 18.08 -37.36 -3.67
CA ASP A 180 17.92 -38.78 -3.34
C ASP A 180 18.13 -39.66 -4.57
N ARG A 181 17.49 -39.33 -5.70
CA ARG A 181 17.67 -40.05 -6.96
C ARG A 181 19.11 -40.01 -7.45
N VAL A 182 19.79 -38.87 -7.35
CA VAL A 182 21.20 -38.74 -7.72
C VAL A 182 22.07 -39.60 -6.82
N GLN A 183 21.82 -39.60 -5.52
CA GLN A 183 22.53 -40.44 -4.56
C GLN A 183 22.34 -41.93 -4.85
N GLU A 184 21.11 -42.39 -5.15
CA GLU A 184 20.84 -43.76 -5.57
C GLU A 184 21.62 -44.16 -6.83
N LYS A 185 21.64 -43.28 -7.85
CA LYS A 185 22.43 -43.51 -9.06
C LYS A 185 23.91 -43.56 -8.74
N HIS A 186 24.40 -42.71 -7.83
CA HIS A 186 25.80 -42.69 -7.42
C HIS A 186 26.20 -44.01 -6.76
N ILE A 187 25.39 -44.53 -5.84
CA ILE A 187 25.61 -45.85 -5.21
C ILE A 187 25.69 -46.95 -6.28
N LYS A 188 24.75 -46.96 -7.24
CA LYS A 188 24.75 -47.95 -8.33
C LYS A 188 26.00 -47.85 -9.23
N ILE A 189 26.48 -46.63 -9.50
CA ILE A 189 27.72 -46.41 -10.25
C ILE A 189 28.91 -46.99 -9.47
N THR A 190 29.02 -46.68 -8.18
CA THR A 190 30.09 -47.22 -7.32
C THR A 190 30.10 -48.75 -7.30
N ASP A 191 28.92 -49.38 -7.22
CA ASP A 191 28.81 -50.85 -7.26
C ASP A 191 29.30 -51.44 -8.60
N MET A 192 28.92 -50.81 -9.71
CA MET A 192 29.39 -51.23 -11.05
C MET A 192 30.89 -51.02 -11.22
N GLU A 193 31.45 -49.90 -10.74
CA GLU A 193 32.89 -49.65 -10.75
C GLU A 193 33.65 -50.71 -9.95
N ASN A 194 33.15 -51.11 -8.79
CA ASN A 194 33.75 -52.16 -7.97
C ASN A 194 33.67 -53.53 -8.65
N LEU A 195 32.59 -53.83 -9.37
CA LEU A 195 32.49 -55.05 -10.18
C LEU A 195 33.50 -55.04 -11.33
N ILE A 196 33.60 -53.92 -12.06
CA ILE A 196 34.55 -53.77 -13.17
C ILE A 196 35.98 -53.96 -12.67
N LYS A 197 36.37 -53.33 -11.57
CA LYS A 197 37.70 -53.51 -10.96
C LYS A 197 38.02 -54.99 -10.68
N ARG A 198 37.09 -55.73 -10.09
CA ARG A 198 37.28 -57.17 -9.83
C ARG A 198 37.42 -57.97 -11.13
N MET A 199 36.61 -57.66 -12.15
CA MET A 199 36.72 -58.32 -13.46
C MET A 199 38.04 -57.98 -14.17
N GLU A 200 38.57 -56.78 -14.00
CA GLU A 200 39.87 -56.38 -14.55
C GLU A 200 41.02 -57.14 -13.88
N GLU A 201 40.98 -57.30 -12.56
CA GLU A 201 41.92 -58.12 -11.80
C GLU A 201 41.88 -59.59 -12.26
N GLU A 202 40.68 -60.16 -12.37
CA GLU A 202 40.50 -61.54 -12.85
C GLU A 202 40.99 -61.70 -14.29
N LYS A 203 40.66 -60.76 -15.19
CA LYS A 203 41.16 -60.73 -16.57
C LYS A 203 42.69 -60.73 -16.60
N LYS A 204 43.34 -59.93 -15.76
CA LYS A 204 44.80 -59.89 -15.67
C LYS A 204 45.37 -61.26 -15.31
N ILE A 205 44.81 -61.92 -14.29
CA ILE A 205 45.21 -63.27 -13.87
C ILE A 205 45.03 -64.29 -15.00
N LEU A 206 43.89 -64.25 -15.71
CA LEU A 206 43.61 -65.16 -16.83
C LEU A 206 44.58 -64.94 -18.01
N VAL A 207 44.92 -63.70 -18.33
CA VAL A 207 45.91 -63.38 -19.39
C VAL A 207 47.30 -63.88 -19.01
N GLU A 208 47.74 -63.69 -17.77
CA GLU A 208 49.01 -64.22 -17.26
C GLU A 208 49.04 -65.76 -17.34
N ARG A 209 47.94 -66.41 -16.97
CA ARG A 209 47.81 -67.88 -17.06
C ARG A 209 47.85 -68.37 -18.51
N ARG A 210 47.15 -67.70 -19.43
CA ARG A 210 47.15 -68.02 -20.86
C ARG A 210 48.57 -67.94 -21.43
N LEU A 211 49.28 -66.84 -21.16
CA LEU A 211 50.66 -66.65 -21.60
C LEU A 211 51.59 -67.77 -21.09
N SER A 212 51.41 -68.19 -19.83
CA SER A 212 52.17 -69.31 -19.25
C SER A 212 51.95 -70.63 -20.01
N ILE A 213 50.71 -70.94 -20.37
CA ILE A 213 50.37 -72.15 -21.14
C ILE A 213 50.93 -72.05 -22.56
N GLU A 214 50.80 -70.90 -23.21
CA GLU A 214 51.32 -70.66 -24.57
C GLU A 214 52.84 -70.89 -24.65
N ASN A 215 53.60 -70.40 -23.68
CA ASN A 215 55.05 -70.66 -23.57
C ASN A 215 55.37 -72.16 -23.37
N GLN A 216 54.59 -72.86 -22.55
CA GLN A 216 54.73 -74.32 -22.38
C GLN A 216 54.39 -75.08 -23.67
N LEU A 217 53.43 -74.59 -24.45
CA LEU A 217 53.01 -75.20 -25.70
C LEU A 217 54.04 -74.95 -26.81
N GLN A 218 54.61 -73.74 -26.90
CA GLN A 218 55.70 -73.40 -27.82
C GLN A 218 56.93 -74.29 -27.60
N THR A 219 57.30 -74.56 -26.34
CA THR A 219 58.39 -75.48 -26.00
C THR A 219 58.08 -76.92 -26.38
N LYS A 220 56.84 -77.38 -26.18
CA LYS A 220 56.39 -78.73 -26.57
C LYS A 220 56.28 -78.90 -28.10
N MET A 221 55.81 -77.88 -28.82
CA MET A 221 55.69 -77.84 -30.28
C MET A 221 57.05 -77.88 -30.98
N SER A 222 58.08 -77.35 -30.32
CA SER A 222 59.47 -77.53 -30.75
C SER A 222 59.95 -78.99 -30.63
N THR A 223 59.12 -79.92 -30.13
CA THR A 223 59.52 -81.28 -29.74
C THR A 223 58.70 -82.44 -30.36
N SER A 224 57.58 -82.26 -31.08
CA SER A 224 56.87 -83.43 -31.68
C SER A 224 55.74 -83.09 -32.66
N GLU A 225 55.73 -83.74 -33.84
CA GLU A 225 54.62 -83.81 -34.81
C GLU A 225 53.58 -84.85 -34.36
N ASN A 226 52.29 -84.49 -34.34
CA ASN A 226 51.21 -85.45 -34.07
C ASN A 226 49.94 -85.14 -34.89
N ILE A 227 49.54 -86.11 -35.70
CA ILE A 227 48.54 -86.01 -36.77
C ILE A 227 47.09 -86.17 -36.24
N ASN A 228 46.89 -86.47 -34.96
CA ASN A 228 45.55 -86.68 -34.37
C ASN A 228 44.88 -85.40 -33.83
N GLY A 229 45.56 -84.25 -33.85
CA GLY A 229 44.99 -82.96 -33.42
C GLY A 229 44.04 -82.31 -34.43
N TRP A 230 44.09 -82.75 -35.70
CA TRP A 230 43.35 -82.14 -36.81
C TRP A 230 41.82 -82.26 -36.68
N ASP A 231 41.31 -83.39 -36.19
CA ASP A 231 39.87 -83.58 -36.01
C ASP A 231 39.32 -82.78 -34.81
N ALA A 232 40.10 -82.65 -33.73
CA ALA A 232 39.76 -81.80 -32.60
C ALA A 232 39.78 -80.31 -33.01
N LEU A 233 40.79 -79.90 -33.78
CA LEU A 233 40.93 -78.54 -34.31
C LEU A 233 39.79 -78.21 -35.30
N ARG A 234 39.33 -79.18 -36.08
CA ARG A 234 38.18 -79.04 -36.97
C ARG A 234 36.87 -78.87 -36.21
N LEU A 235 36.67 -79.63 -35.12
CA LEU A 235 35.49 -79.47 -34.26
C LEU A 235 35.49 -78.09 -33.58
N GLU A 236 36.64 -77.65 -33.07
CA GLU A 236 36.81 -76.31 -32.49
C GLU A 236 36.58 -75.19 -33.51
N HIS A 237 36.99 -75.40 -34.78
CA HIS A 237 36.70 -74.46 -35.85
C HIS A 237 35.19 -74.33 -36.10
N CYS A 238 34.45 -75.44 -36.11
CA CYS A 238 32.99 -75.42 -36.26
C CYS A 238 32.29 -74.71 -35.09
N THR A 239 32.71 -74.96 -33.84
CA THR A 239 32.11 -74.31 -32.66
C THR A 239 32.40 -72.81 -32.61
N LEU A 240 33.62 -72.39 -32.95
CA LEU A 240 33.96 -70.97 -33.06
C LEU A 240 33.16 -70.29 -34.18
N GLN A 241 32.96 -70.96 -35.31
CA GLN A 241 32.15 -70.44 -36.41
C GLN A 241 30.68 -70.26 -36.00
N GLU A 242 30.10 -71.21 -35.26
CA GLU A 242 28.74 -71.07 -34.70
C GLU A 242 28.66 -69.92 -33.68
N GLN A 243 29.66 -69.79 -32.79
CA GLN A 243 29.72 -68.67 -31.84
C GLN A 243 29.82 -67.31 -32.54
N ILE A 244 30.63 -67.20 -33.59
CA ILE A 244 30.72 -65.99 -34.41
C ILE A 244 29.37 -65.67 -35.04
N TYR A 245 28.67 -66.67 -35.58
CA TYR A 245 27.34 -66.48 -36.16
C TYR A 245 26.31 -66.00 -35.13
N HIS A 246 26.28 -66.60 -33.93
CA HIS A 246 25.39 -66.16 -32.86
C HIS A 246 25.71 -64.74 -32.38
N LEU A 247 26.99 -64.41 -32.21
CA LEU A 247 27.42 -63.05 -31.85
C LEU A 247 27.04 -62.03 -32.93
N GLN A 248 27.19 -62.37 -34.21
CA GLN A 248 26.74 -61.51 -35.31
C GLN A 248 25.22 -61.27 -35.26
N ASN A 249 24.42 -62.29 -34.97
CA ASN A 249 22.96 -62.15 -34.85
C ASN A 249 22.55 -61.27 -33.66
N VAL A 250 23.20 -61.45 -32.50
CA VAL A 250 22.95 -60.60 -31.32
C VAL A 250 23.36 -59.17 -31.60
N MET A 251 24.50 -58.95 -32.24
CA MET A 251 24.98 -57.63 -32.64
C MET A 251 24.00 -56.95 -33.62
N MET A 252 23.49 -57.67 -34.62
CA MET A 252 22.47 -57.15 -35.54
C MET A 252 21.17 -56.77 -34.81
N ALA A 253 20.69 -57.61 -33.89
CA ALA A 253 19.49 -57.32 -33.10
C ALA A 253 19.68 -56.09 -32.19
N GLN A 254 20.85 -55.98 -31.53
CA GLN A 254 21.18 -54.83 -30.68
C GLN A 254 21.33 -53.55 -31.51
N HIS A 255 21.97 -53.61 -32.68
CA HIS A 255 22.06 -52.47 -33.59
C HIS A 255 20.68 -52.02 -34.08
N GLN A 256 19.76 -52.95 -34.34
CA GLN A 256 18.39 -52.60 -34.71
C GLN A 256 17.64 -51.93 -33.56
N LEU A 257 17.79 -52.44 -32.33
CA LEU A 257 17.20 -51.82 -31.15
C LEU A 257 17.72 -50.39 -30.95
N LEU A 258 19.04 -50.19 -31.08
CA LEU A 258 19.65 -48.87 -30.97
C LEU A 258 19.10 -47.90 -32.03
N ARG A 259 18.95 -48.35 -33.28
CA ARG A 259 18.33 -47.53 -34.35
C ARG A 259 16.89 -47.13 -34.01
N ASN A 260 16.10 -48.05 -33.47
CA ASN A 260 14.73 -47.74 -33.07
C ASN A 260 14.68 -46.70 -31.93
N VAL A 261 15.55 -46.81 -30.94
CA VAL A 261 15.66 -45.84 -29.84
C VAL A 261 16.12 -44.47 -30.34
N ILE A 262 17.07 -44.42 -31.28
CA ILE A 262 17.49 -43.17 -31.92
C ILE A 262 16.31 -42.53 -32.66
N GLN A 263 15.52 -43.31 -33.39
CA GLN A 263 14.32 -42.80 -34.07
C GLN A 263 13.28 -42.25 -33.09
N GLU A 264 13.00 -42.94 -31.99
CA GLU A 264 12.09 -42.43 -30.94
C GLU A 264 12.58 -41.12 -30.34
N ILE A 265 13.90 -40.97 -30.12
CA ILE A 265 14.50 -39.72 -29.64
C ILE A 265 14.33 -38.61 -30.68
N GLU A 266 14.58 -38.88 -31.96
CA GLU A 266 14.40 -37.91 -33.04
C GLU A 266 12.94 -37.45 -33.16
N ASP A 267 11.98 -38.38 -33.06
CA ASP A 267 10.55 -38.08 -33.12
C ASP A 267 10.11 -37.21 -31.92
N LEU A 268 10.56 -37.55 -30.71
CA LEU A 268 10.31 -36.74 -29.52
C LEU A 268 10.97 -35.36 -29.61
N ASN A 269 12.17 -35.26 -30.19
CA ASN A 269 12.86 -34.00 -30.37
C ASN A 269 12.13 -33.09 -31.38
N ASN A 270 11.60 -33.66 -32.47
CA ASN A 270 10.77 -32.93 -33.42
C ASN A 270 9.48 -32.41 -32.77
N GLU A 271 8.86 -33.19 -31.88
CA GLU A 271 7.67 -32.75 -31.15
C GLU A 271 7.99 -31.66 -30.12
N LEU A 272 9.12 -31.77 -29.42
CA LEU A 272 9.62 -30.71 -28.53
C LEU A 272 9.87 -29.41 -29.31
N GLN A 273 10.51 -29.49 -30.48
CA GLN A 273 10.74 -28.31 -31.33
C GLN A 273 9.43 -27.63 -31.74
N LYS A 274 8.39 -28.38 -32.10
CA LYS A 274 7.07 -27.79 -32.37
C LYS A 274 6.49 -27.10 -31.13
N GLN A 275 6.66 -27.69 -29.95
CA GLN A 275 6.23 -27.06 -28.70
C GLN A 275 6.99 -25.76 -28.45
N ASP A 276 8.31 -25.72 -28.67
CA ASP A 276 9.11 -24.50 -28.57
C ASP A 276 8.63 -23.42 -29.55
N GLU A 277 8.33 -23.79 -30.81
CA GLU A 277 7.73 -22.86 -31.79
C GLU A 277 6.38 -22.28 -31.30
N THR A 278 5.54 -23.10 -30.65
CA THR A 278 4.28 -22.60 -30.07
C THR A 278 4.51 -21.69 -28.87
N ILE A 279 5.52 -21.97 -28.05
CA ILE A 279 5.91 -21.12 -26.92
C ILE A 279 6.37 -19.76 -27.45
N ASP A 280 7.22 -19.73 -28.49
CA ASP A 280 7.69 -18.49 -29.11
C ASP A 280 6.53 -17.64 -29.65
N LEU A 281 5.57 -18.26 -30.37
CA LEU A 281 4.37 -17.56 -30.85
C LEU A 281 3.51 -16.99 -29.71
N LEU A 282 3.38 -17.72 -28.60
CA LEU A 282 2.65 -17.24 -27.42
C LEU A 282 3.41 -16.10 -26.71
N GLN A 283 4.75 -16.15 -26.67
CA GLN A 283 5.58 -15.08 -26.13
C GLN A 283 5.44 -13.79 -26.95
N GLU A 284 5.48 -13.88 -28.29
CA GLU A 284 5.22 -12.74 -29.17
C GLU A 284 3.83 -12.14 -28.93
N LYS A 285 2.81 -13.00 -28.76
CA LYS A 285 1.46 -12.55 -28.43
C LYS A 285 1.38 -11.86 -27.06
N ILE A 286 2.11 -12.35 -26.06
CA ILE A 286 2.18 -11.70 -24.74
C ILE A 286 2.86 -10.33 -24.86
N GLN A 287 4.00 -10.24 -25.56
CA GLN A 287 4.71 -8.97 -25.76
C GLN A 287 3.84 -7.92 -26.51
N THR A 288 3.11 -8.34 -27.54
CA THR A 288 2.18 -7.44 -28.26
C THR A 288 1.02 -6.99 -27.36
N LEU A 289 0.47 -7.87 -26.52
CA LEU A 289 -0.56 -7.48 -25.55
C LEU A 289 -0.02 -6.58 -24.43
N GLU A 290 1.19 -6.82 -23.94
CA GLU A 290 1.84 -5.99 -22.91
C GLU A 290 2.12 -4.58 -23.41
N THR A 291 2.61 -4.44 -24.64
CA THR A 291 2.83 -3.12 -25.28
C THR A 291 1.50 -2.39 -25.48
N GLN A 292 0.47 -3.05 -26.00
CA GLN A 292 -0.88 -2.48 -26.10
C GLN A 292 -1.44 -2.04 -24.74
N ASN A 293 -1.24 -2.85 -23.70
CA ASN A 293 -1.72 -2.54 -22.36
C ASN A 293 -0.96 -1.35 -21.75
N LYS A 294 0.36 -1.26 -21.99
CA LYS A 294 1.19 -0.11 -21.62
C LYS A 294 0.72 1.17 -22.33
N ASP A 295 0.42 1.10 -23.62
CA ASP A 295 -0.10 2.22 -24.41
C ASP A 295 -1.49 2.66 -23.93
N LEU A 296 -2.39 1.71 -23.66
CA LEU A 296 -3.71 1.99 -23.08
C LEU A 296 -3.57 2.63 -21.70
N LYS A 297 -2.67 2.14 -20.85
CA LYS A 297 -2.39 2.73 -19.53
C LYS A 297 -1.84 4.15 -19.65
N GLN A 298 -0.92 4.40 -20.58
CA GLN A 298 -0.41 5.74 -20.88
C GLN A 298 -1.52 6.66 -21.40
N ASN A 299 -2.37 6.16 -22.30
CA ASN A 299 -3.52 6.91 -22.80
C ASN A 299 -4.48 7.25 -21.67
N VAL A 300 -4.86 6.30 -20.80
CA VAL A 300 -5.71 6.56 -19.63
C VAL A 300 -5.08 7.58 -18.68
N ALA A 301 -3.77 7.51 -18.44
CA ALA A 301 -3.05 8.51 -17.65
C ALA A 301 -3.10 9.91 -18.31
N ASN A 302 -2.93 9.97 -19.64
CA ASN A 302 -3.08 11.20 -20.43
C ASN A 302 -4.51 11.72 -20.37
N TRP A 303 -5.53 10.88 -20.53
CA TRP A 303 -6.94 11.25 -20.40
C TRP A 303 -7.26 11.76 -18.99
N SER A 304 -6.74 11.10 -17.96
CA SER A 304 -6.91 11.53 -16.56
C SER A 304 -6.22 12.87 -16.30
N SER A 305 -5.04 13.09 -16.87
CA SER A 305 -4.30 14.35 -16.76
C SER A 305 -4.95 15.48 -17.58
N ASN A 306 -5.44 15.16 -18.77
CA ASN A 306 -6.20 16.09 -19.62
C ASN A 306 -7.59 16.40 -19.05
N GLN A 307 -8.23 15.46 -18.36
CA GLN A 307 -9.44 15.74 -17.58
C GLN A 307 -9.10 16.62 -16.38
N LYS A 308 -8.01 16.39 -15.66
CA LYS A 308 -7.54 17.33 -14.63
C LYS A 308 -7.26 18.72 -15.20
N LEU A 309 -6.64 18.82 -16.38
CA LEU A 309 -6.38 20.09 -17.07
C LEU A 309 -7.64 20.75 -17.65
N LYS A 310 -8.62 19.99 -18.16
CA LYS A 310 -9.91 20.52 -18.68
C LYS A 310 -10.90 20.84 -17.58
N MET A 311 -10.92 20.09 -16.48
CA MET A 311 -11.59 20.47 -15.23
C MET A 311 -10.89 21.66 -14.56
N SER A 312 -9.62 21.93 -14.92
CA SER A 312 -8.93 23.19 -14.60
C SER A 312 -9.12 24.27 -15.68
N LYS A 313 -9.84 23.98 -16.78
CA LYS A 313 -10.16 24.92 -17.88
C LYS A 313 -11.64 25.26 -17.98
N GLY A 314 -12.47 24.71 -17.11
CA GLY A 314 -13.70 25.35 -16.64
C GLY A 314 -13.36 26.10 -15.35
N VAL A 315 -13.25 27.43 -15.45
CA VAL A 315 -12.85 28.37 -14.37
C VAL A 315 -11.35 28.40 -14.06
N SER A 316 -10.54 28.75 -15.07
CA SER A 316 -9.41 29.66 -14.84
C SER A 316 -9.87 31.04 -15.30
N ALA A 317 -10.74 31.65 -14.50
CA ALA A 317 -10.80 33.10 -14.45
C ALA A 317 -9.56 33.53 -13.67
N ASN A 318 -8.79 34.45 -14.23
CA ASN A 318 -7.62 35.05 -13.62
C ASN A 318 -7.81 35.30 -12.11
N GLU A 319 -7.16 34.51 -11.25
CA GLU A 319 -6.97 34.83 -9.83
C GLU A 319 -5.85 35.89 -9.66
N SER A 320 -5.80 36.88 -10.55
CA SER A 320 -4.94 38.06 -10.42
C SER A 320 -5.74 39.36 -10.36
N SER A 321 -7.07 39.30 -10.20
CA SER A 321 -7.92 40.51 -10.19
C SER A 321 -9.12 40.45 -9.25
N PHE A 322 -9.13 39.56 -8.27
CA PHE A 322 -10.07 39.68 -7.16
C PHE A 322 -9.34 39.42 -5.85
N GLU A 323 -8.67 40.47 -5.39
CA GLU A 323 -8.65 40.78 -3.97
C GLU A 323 -10.10 40.74 -3.47
N ILE A 324 -10.57 39.56 -3.08
CA ILE A 324 -11.67 39.47 -2.12
C ILE A 324 -11.05 39.97 -0.82
N MET A 325 -11.05 41.29 -0.70
CA MET A 325 -10.93 42.02 0.53
C MET A 325 -11.94 41.38 1.49
N SER A 326 -11.46 40.47 2.32
CA SER A 326 -12.25 39.89 3.39
C SER A 326 -12.95 41.04 4.12
N PRO A 327 -14.24 40.92 4.50
CA PRO A 327 -14.98 41.97 5.21
C PRO A 327 -14.21 42.54 6.43
N TYR A 328 -13.31 41.74 6.99
CA TYR A 328 -12.39 42.11 8.06
C TYR A 328 -11.29 43.10 7.63
N MET A 329 -10.76 42.99 6.41
CA MET A 329 -9.74 43.89 5.85
C MET A 329 -10.35 45.26 5.48
N MET A 330 -11.61 45.30 5.07
CA MET A 330 -12.34 46.55 4.80
C MET A 330 -12.55 47.36 6.09
N LEU A 331 -12.88 46.70 7.20
CA LEU A 331 -13.03 47.35 8.52
C LEU A 331 -11.72 47.90 9.08
N LEU A 332 -10.59 47.23 8.83
CA LEU A 332 -9.26 47.71 9.21
C LEU A 332 -8.85 48.97 8.44
N SER A 333 -9.22 49.08 7.16
CA SER A 333 -8.94 50.26 6.33
C SER A 333 -9.75 51.50 6.72
N LEU A 334 -10.97 51.32 7.25
CA LEU A 334 -11.83 52.40 7.74
C LEU A 334 -11.38 52.95 9.10
N ARG A 335 -10.76 52.12 9.96
CA ARG A 335 -10.21 52.57 11.25
C ARG A 335 -8.94 53.41 11.10
N LYS A 336 -8.20 53.26 9.98
CA LYS A 336 -6.99 54.03 9.67
C LYS A 336 -7.26 55.43 9.11
N LYS A 337 -8.48 55.74 8.66
CA LYS A 337 -8.86 57.06 8.10
C LYS A 337 -9.45 58.05 9.12
N LYS A 338 -9.44 57.71 10.41
CA LYS A 338 -10.03 58.53 11.49
C LYS A 338 -9.03 58.92 12.59
N SER A 339 -7.74 59.01 12.25
CA SER A 339 -6.72 59.64 13.11
C SER A 339 -6.09 60.82 12.43
#